data_AF-A0A317G0F6-F1
#
_entry.id   AF-A0A317G0F6-F1
#
_cell.length_a   1.000
_cell.length_b   1.000
_cell.length_c   1.000
_cell.angle_alpha   90.00
_cell.angle_beta   90.00
_cell.angle_gamma   90.00
#
_symmetry.space_group_name_H-M   'P 1'
#
loop_
_entity.id
_entity.type
_entity.pdbx_description
1 polymer ?
#
loop_
_entity_poly.entity_id
_entity_poly.type
_entity_poly.pdbx_seq_one_letter_code
_entity_poly.pdbx_strand_id
1 'polypeptide(L)'
;MAMTLEDALKRISELEEENEKLREELEFYKSKKFAGRQKHDEHWMKSYNDFVIQYENGLTITEIVNQGAISRRTAYRYKAYYDGLKQMNGITEEDKKESNVKVGKRK
;
A
#
# COMPACT_ATOMS: atom_id res chain seq x y z
N MET A 1 22.16 -39.46 13.06
CA MET A 1 22.60 -40.17 11.85
C MET A 1 23.14 -39.13 10.88
N ALA A 2 24.33 -39.34 10.33
CA ALA A 2 24.88 -38.46 9.30
C ALA A 2 24.11 -38.69 7.99
N MET A 3 23.70 -37.62 7.33
CA MET A 3 23.10 -37.69 5.99
C MET A 3 24.13 -38.31 5.05
N THR A 4 23.78 -39.41 4.39
CA THR A 4 24.70 -40.05 3.45
C THR A 4 24.77 -39.22 2.16
N LEU A 5 25.85 -39.37 1.39
CA LEU A 5 26.00 -38.67 0.12
C LEU A 5 24.83 -38.98 -0.84
N GLU A 6 24.34 -40.21 -0.79
CA GLU A 6 23.23 -40.68 -1.63
C GLU A 6 21.89 -40.05 -1.22
N ASP A 7 21.64 -39.91 0.09
CA ASP A 7 20.47 -39.18 0.61
C ASP A 7 20.52 -37.70 0.24
N ALA A 8 21.71 -37.09 0.29
CA ALA A 8 21.90 -35.69 -0.10
C ALA A 8 21.63 -35.47 -1.59
N LEU A 9 22.11 -36.36 -2.46
CA LEU A 9 21.87 -36.29 -3.90
C LEU A 9 20.39 -36.49 -4.24
N LYS A 10 19.71 -37.43 -3.58
CA LYS A 10 18.27 -37.63 -3.75
C LYS A 10 17.48 -36.41 -3.32
N ARG A 11 17.85 -35.79 -2.19
CA ARG A 11 17.19 -34.57 -1.71
C ARG A 11 17.40 -33.37 -2.64
N ILE A 12 18.59 -33.25 -3.24
CA ILE A 12 18.87 -32.20 -4.23
C ILE A 12 17.98 -32.39 -5.47
N SER A 13 17.88 -33.60 -6.00
CA SER A 13 17.02 -33.90 -7.16
C SER A 13 15.54 -33.59 -6.89
N GLU A 14 15.03 -33.95 -5.72
CA GLU A 14 13.66 -33.63 -5.31
C GLU A 14 13.42 -32.10 -5.23
N LEU A 15 14.40 -31.36 -4.68
CA LEU A 15 14.32 -29.90 -4.54
C LEU A 15 14.47 -29.17 -5.87
N GLU A 16 15.22 -29.72 -6.83
CA GLU A 16 15.33 -29.18 -8.18
C GLU A 16 14.00 -29.29 -8.93
N GLU A 17 13.34 -30.45 -8.85
CA GLU A 17 12.04 -30.69 -9.47
C GLU A 17 10.93 -29.84 -8.83
N GLU A 18 10.97 -29.65 -7.51
CA GLU A 18 10.06 -28.74 -6.80
C GLU A 18 10.32 -27.27 -7.18
N ASN A 19 11.58 -26.85 -7.28
CA ASN A 19 11.93 -25.50 -7.72
C ASN A 19 11.46 -25.20 -9.14
N GLU A 20 11.56 -26.18 -10.05
CA GLU A 20 11.12 -26.02 -11.43
C GLU A 20 9.59 -25.80 -11.48
N LYS A 21 8.82 -26.63 -10.79
CA LYS A 21 7.35 -26.48 -10.68
C LYS A 21 6.95 -25.14 -10.06
N LEU A 22 7.63 -24.72 -8.99
CA LEU A 22 7.35 -23.43 -8.34
C LEU A 22 7.66 -22.23 -9.25
N ARG A 23 8.69 -22.33 -10.10
CA ARG A 23 9.02 -21.28 -11.08
C ARG A 23 7.95 -21.19 -12.16
N GLU A 24 7.47 -22.31 -12.66
CA GLU A 24 6.37 -22.36 -13.64
C GLU A 24 5.07 -21.76 -13.05
N GLU A 25 4.72 -22.10 -11.80
CA GLU A 25 3.57 -21.50 -11.13
C GLU A 25 3.71 -19.98 -10.95
N LEU A 26 4.91 -19.51 -10.56
CA LEU A 26 5.17 -18.06 -10.45
C LEU A 26 5.06 -17.35 -11.80
N GLU A 27 5.51 -17.98 -12.88
CA GLU A 27 5.39 -17.43 -14.22
C GLU A 27 3.93 -17.41 -14.70
N PHE A 28 3.15 -18.44 -14.37
CA PHE A 28 1.70 -18.46 -14.56
C PHE A 28 1.00 -17.33 -13.79
N TYR A 29 1.34 -17.11 -12.52
CA TYR A 29 0.74 -16.02 -11.72
C TYR A 29 1.17 -14.62 -12.18
N LYS A 30 2.41 -14.45 -12.65
CA LYS A 30 2.88 -13.18 -13.22
C LYS A 30 2.21 -12.85 -14.56
N SER A 31 2.04 -13.85 -15.42
CA SER A 31 1.43 -13.68 -16.75
C SER A 31 -0.09 -13.55 -16.69
N LYS A 32 -0.72 -14.00 -15.60
CA LYS A 32 -2.14 -13.81 -15.33
C LYS A 32 -2.43 -12.32 -15.09
N LYS A 33 -2.94 -11.62 -16.11
CA LYS A 33 -3.58 -10.32 -15.93
C LYS A 33 -4.71 -10.50 -14.93
N PHE A 34 -4.57 -9.94 -13.72
CA PHE A 34 -5.64 -9.93 -12.73
C PHE A 34 -6.82 -9.16 -13.32
N ALA A 35 -7.82 -9.88 -13.84
CA ALA A 35 -9.02 -9.30 -14.45
C ALA A 35 -9.99 -8.75 -13.38
N GLY A 36 -9.44 -8.02 -12.41
CA GLY A 36 -10.14 -7.39 -11.31
C GLY A 36 -9.93 -5.88 -11.31
N ARG A 37 -10.67 -5.18 -10.44
CA ARG A 37 -10.43 -3.76 -10.17
C ARG A 37 -8.98 -3.60 -9.70
N GLN A 38 -8.17 -2.87 -10.47
CA GLN A 38 -6.84 -2.48 -10.01
C GLN A 38 -6.98 -1.76 -8.68
N LYS A 39 -6.11 -2.08 -7.70
CA LYS A 39 -6.06 -1.33 -6.45
C LYS A 39 -5.76 0.13 -6.80
N HIS A 40 -6.79 0.96 -6.70
CA HIS A 40 -6.69 2.40 -6.88
C HIS A 40 -5.71 3.03 -5.87
N ASP A 41 -5.43 2.30 -4.79
CA ASP A 41 -4.62 2.71 -3.66
C ASP A 41 -3.16 2.97 -4.05
N GLU A 42 -2.53 2.17 -4.89
CA GLU A 42 -1.07 2.23 -5.03
C GLU A 42 -0.57 3.53 -5.69
N HIS A 43 -1.16 3.89 -6.84
CA HIS A 43 -0.81 5.15 -7.51
C HIS A 43 -1.24 6.37 -6.68
N TRP A 44 -2.42 6.30 -6.04
CA TRP A 44 -2.92 7.38 -5.21
C TRP A 44 -2.04 7.60 -3.97
N MET A 45 -1.66 6.53 -3.27
CA MET A 45 -0.79 6.57 -2.10
C MET A 45 0.58 7.12 -2.44
N LYS A 46 1.16 6.71 -3.59
CA LYS A 46 2.44 7.27 -4.03
C LYS A 46 2.35 8.79 -4.20
N SER A 47 1.36 9.26 -4.97
CA SER A 47 1.16 10.70 -5.21
C SER A 47 0.82 11.48 -3.92
N TYR A 48 0.09 10.86 -3.00
CA TYR A 48 -0.21 11.45 -1.70
C TYR A 48 1.03 11.57 -0.81
N ASN A 49 1.85 10.52 -0.74
CA ASN A 49 3.09 10.54 0.06
C ASN A 49 4.06 11.61 -0.44
N ASP A 50 4.23 11.75 -1.76
CA ASP A 50 5.07 12.79 -2.36
C ASP A 50 4.56 14.20 -1.97
N PHE A 51 3.23 14.39 -1.94
CA PHE A 51 2.62 15.63 -1.46
C PHE A 51 2.88 15.88 0.03
N VAL A 52 2.71 14.86 0.89
CA VAL A 52 2.93 14.99 2.34
C VAL A 52 4.36 15.40 2.64
N ILE A 53 5.35 14.74 2.01
CA ILE A 53 6.76 15.07 2.20
C ILE A 53 7.02 16.54 1.87
N GLN A 54 6.53 17.02 0.72
CA GLN A 54 6.72 18.41 0.31
C GLN A 54 6.00 19.39 1.26
N TYR A 55 4.78 19.06 1.66
CA TYR A 55 3.98 19.90 2.55
C TYR A 55 4.59 20.00 3.96
N GLU A 56 5.11 18.90 4.50
CA GLU A 56 5.80 18.87 5.79
C GLU A 56 7.17 19.56 5.76
N ASN A 57 7.83 19.58 4.58
CA ASN A 57 9.01 20.39 4.33
C ASN A 57 8.71 21.90 4.25
N GLY A 58 7.45 22.32 4.44
CA GLY A 58 7.04 23.71 4.51
C GLY A 58 6.65 24.33 3.17
N LEU A 59 6.56 23.55 2.08
CA LEU A 59 6.09 24.06 0.80
C LEU A 59 4.58 24.32 0.84
N THR A 60 4.18 25.44 0.26
CA THR A 60 2.77 25.79 0.10
C THR A 60 2.12 24.93 -0.98
N ILE A 61 0.79 24.75 -0.88
CA ILE A 61 0.01 24.02 -1.90
C ILE A 61 0.28 24.57 -3.31
N THR A 62 0.40 25.89 -3.44
CA THR A 62 0.67 26.56 -4.70
C THR A 62 2.04 26.19 -5.28
N GLU A 63 3.07 26.14 -4.45
CA GLU A 63 4.42 25.73 -4.88
C GLU A 63 4.45 24.27 -5.32
N ILE A 64 3.78 23.39 -4.56
CA ILE A 64 3.67 21.96 -4.90
C ILE A 64 2.93 21.76 -6.23
N VAL A 65 1.85 22.52 -6.46
CA VAL A 65 1.08 22.47 -7.72
C VAL A 65 1.90 23.03 -8.89
N ASN A 66 2.69 24.08 -8.67
CA ASN A 66 3.52 24.70 -9.70
C ASN A 66 4.66 23.78 -10.19
N GLN A 67 5.10 22.81 -9.38
CA GLN A 67 6.03 21.76 -9.82
C GLN A 67 5.42 20.81 -10.86
N GLY A 68 4.10 20.84 -11.05
CA GLY A 68 3.40 20.09 -12.11
C GLY A 68 3.10 18.62 -11.78
N ALA A 69 3.46 18.13 -10.59
CA ALA A 69 3.23 16.74 -10.22
C ALA A 69 1.74 16.41 -9.96
N ILE A 70 0.97 17.38 -9.47
CA ILE A 70 -0.46 17.21 -9.15
C ILE A 70 -1.28 18.48 -9.46
N SER A 71 -2.57 18.28 -9.80
CA SER A 71 -3.48 19.40 -10.02
C SER A 71 -3.82 20.14 -8.70
N ARG A 72 -4.21 21.41 -8.81
CA ARG A 72 -4.71 22.21 -7.66
C ARG A 72 -5.83 21.50 -6.90
N ARG A 73 -6.80 20.91 -7.62
CA ARG A 73 -7.90 20.15 -7.02
C ARG A 73 -7.39 18.94 -6.23
N THR A 74 -6.43 18.21 -6.78
CA THR A 74 -5.81 17.05 -6.12
C THR A 74 -5.09 17.47 -4.85
N ALA A 75 -4.31 18.54 -4.90
CA ALA A 75 -3.57 19.05 -3.76
C ALA A 75 -4.48 19.46 -2.59
N TYR A 76 -5.61 20.14 -2.86
CA TYR A 76 -6.58 20.44 -1.80
C TYR A 76 -7.28 19.20 -1.25
N ARG A 77 -7.55 18.19 -2.07
CA ARG A 77 -8.08 16.91 -1.58
C ARG A 77 -7.08 16.21 -0.65
N TYR A 78 -5.80 16.22 -1.01
CA TYR A 78 -4.73 15.68 -0.16
C TYR A 78 -4.60 16.46 1.15
N LYS A 79 -4.65 17.79 1.10
CA LYS A 79 -4.67 18.60 2.31
C LYS A 79 -5.83 18.25 3.24
N ALA A 80 -7.06 18.15 2.70
CA ALA A 80 -8.22 17.81 3.51
C ALA A 80 -8.08 16.43 4.19
N TYR A 81 -7.52 15.45 3.47
CA TYR A 81 -7.24 14.13 4.01
C TYR A 81 -6.13 14.18 5.09
N TYR A 82 -5.04 14.91 4.84
CA TYR A 82 -3.97 15.13 5.81
C TYR A 82 -4.47 15.79 7.10
N ASP A 83 -5.26 16.86 6.96
CA ASP A 83 -5.87 17.57 8.11
C ASP A 83 -6.80 16.64 8.90
N GLY A 84 -7.61 15.84 8.21
CA GLY A 84 -8.51 14.86 8.85
C GLY A 84 -7.74 13.77 9.62
N LEU A 85 -6.65 13.26 9.05
CA LEU A 85 -5.77 12.30 9.74
C LEU A 85 -5.09 12.93 10.96
N LYS A 86 -4.59 14.16 10.83
CA LYS A 86 -3.95 14.88 11.92
C LYS A 86 -4.92 15.16 13.07
N GLN A 87 -6.17 15.51 12.75
CA GLN A 87 -7.24 15.62 13.74
C GLN A 87 -7.50 14.27 14.40
N MET A 88 -7.70 13.19 13.64
CA MET A 88 -7.95 11.85 14.17
C MET A 88 -6.81 11.32 15.07
N ASN A 89 -5.56 11.66 14.75
CA ASN A 89 -4.40 11.28 15.55
C ASN A 89 -4.24 12.13 16.82
N GLY A 90 -4.82 13.34 16.85
CA GLY A 90 -4.90 14.20 18.04
C GLY A 90 -6.18 14.02 18.87
N ILE A 91 -7.13 13.22 18.40
CA ILE A 91 -8.38 12.86 19.08
C ILE A 91 -8.10 11.68 20.01
N THR A 92 -8.36 11.87 21.31
CA THR A 92 -8.24 10.85 22.36
C THR A 92 -9.19 9.68 22.10
N GLU A 93 -8.83 8.46 22.50
CA GLU A 93 -9.65 7.25 22.28
C GLU A 93 -11.08 7.35 22.85
N GLU A 94 -11.29 8.24 23.80
CA GLU A 94 -12.59 8.57 24.40
C GLU A 94 -13.53 9.29 23.42
N ASP A 95 -13.01 10.28 22.68
CA ASP A 95 -13.75 11.05 21.66
C ASP A 95 -14.09 10.19 20.42
N LYS A 96 -13.25 9.19 20.11
CA LYS A 96 -13.50 8.22 19.01
C LYS A 96 -14.69 7.31 19.31
N LYS A 97 -14.91 6.95 20.58
CA LYS A 97 -16.08 6.15 20.98
C LYS A 97 -17.38 6.94 20.83
N GLU A 98 -17.37 8.21 21.21
CA GLU A 98 -18.58 9.05 21.19
C GLU A 98 -19.04 9.44 19.78
N SER A 99 -18.11 9.59 18.84
CA SER A 99 -18.43 9.79 17.42
C SER A 99 -18.99 8.52 16.76
N ASN A 100 -18.48 7.33 17.08
CA ASN A 100 -18.95 6.07 16.50
C ASN A 100 -20.37 5.69 16.96
N VAL A 101 -20.79 6.11 18.17
CA VAL A 101 -22.18 5.94 18.65
C VAL A 101 -23.18 6.77 17.84
N LYS A 102 -22.78 7.93 17.28
CA LYS A 102 -23.66 8.80 16.48
C LYS A 102 -23.83 8.36 15.02
N VAL A 103 -22.95 7.52 14.49
CA VAL A 103 -22.98 7.08 13.08
C VAL A 103 -23.98 5.94 12.83
N GLY A 104 -24.46 5.26 13.88
CA GLY A 104 -25.43 4.16 13.82
C GLY A 104 -26.90 4.55 13.54
N LYS A 105 -27.20 5.78 13.10
CA LYS A 105 -28.54 6.19 12.66
C LYS A 105 -28.52 6.82 11.28
N ARG A 106 -28.42 6.00 10.25
CA ARG A 106 -29.04 6.31 8.96
C ARG A 106 -29.81 5.07 8.51
N LYS A 107 -31.11 5.27 8.35
CA LYS A 107 -32.11 4.31 7.88
C LYS A 107 -31.71 3.71 6.53
#